data_AF-A0A660V3J4-F1
#
_entry.id   AF-A0A660V3J4-F1
#
_cell.length_a   1.000
_cell.length_b   1.000
_cell.length_c   1.000
_cell.angle_alpha   90.00
_cell.angle_beta   90.00
_cell.angle_gamma   90.00
#
_symmetry.space_group_name_H-M   'P 1'
#
loop_
_entity.id
_entity.type
_entity.pdbx_description
1 polymer ?
#
loop_
_entity_poly.entity_id
_entity_poly.type
_entity_poly.pdbx_seq_one_letter_code
_entity_poly.pdbx_strand_id
1 'polypeptide(L)'
;MDKVALTARIKESSYLEGDFLLRSGKRSKYYMDKYLFETQPDILKALGVEFCKHLTDDVTLIAGAALGGVALAAATAMEANLPWIIVRNSKK
;
A
#
# COMPACT_ATOMS: atom_id res chain seq x y z
N MET A 1 14.38 5.87 -3.37
CA MET A 1 13.63 7.15 -3.34
C MET A 1 13.50 7.53 -1.88
N ASP A 2 13.79 8.78 -1.49
CA ASP A 2 13.56 9.20 -0.11
C ASP A 2 12.05 9.40 0.16
N LYS A 3 11.69 9.60 1.43
CA LYS A 3 10.29 9.71 1.86
C LYS A 3 9.54 10.89 1.24
N VAL A 4 10.23 12.01 0.99
CA VAL A 4 9.62 13.22 0.41
C VAL A 4 9.30 12.97 -1.06
N ALA A 5 10.27 12.47 -1.82
CA ALA A 5 10.10 12.09 -3.21
C ALA A 5 9.03 10.99 -3.38
N LEU A 6 9.00 9.99 -2.48
CA LEU A 6 8.00 8.92 -2.51
C LEU A 6 6.58 9.46 -2.29
N THR A 7 6.41 10.37 -1.33
CA THR A 7 5.11 10.99 -1.05
C THR A 7 4.62 11.80 -2.26
N ALA A 8 5.52 12.56 -2.90
CA ALA A 8 5.19 13.33 -4.09
C ALA A 8 4.79 12.42 -5.27
N ARG A 9 5.57 11.36 -5.50
CA ARG A 9 5.33 10.38 -6.58
C ARG A 9 4.02 9.61 -6.39
N ILE A 10 3.71 9.20 -5.16
CA ILE A 10 2.40 8.60 -4.83
C ILE A 10 1.30 9.60 -5.18
N LYS A 11 1.37 10.84 -4.67
CA LYS A 11 0.36 11.86 -4.93
C LYS A 11 0.15 12.07 -6.43
N GLU A 12 1.21 12.24 -7.20
CA GLU A 12 1.12 12.41 -8.66
C GLU A 12 0.40 11.24 -9.34
N SER A 13 0.66 10.01 -8.91
CA SER A 13 0.08 8.81 -9.53
C SER A 13 -1.38 8.52 -9.15
N SER A 14 -1.83 8.95 -7.98
CA SER A 14 -3.08 8.46 -7.39
C SER A 14 -4.01 9.50 -6.79
N TYR A 15 -3.64 10.78 -6.81
CA TYR A 15 -4.51 11.85 -6.33
C TYR A 15 -5.55 12.23 -7.40
N LEU A 16 -6.83 12.09 -7.05
CA LEU A 16 -7.95 12.41 -7.92
C LEU A 16 -8.78 13.54 -7.31
N GLU A 17 -9.22 14.50 -8.13
CA GLU A 17 -10.19 15.54 -7.74
C GLU A 17 -11.57 15.24 -8.34
N GLY A 18 -12.64 15.52 -7.60
CA GLY A 18 -14.02 15.17 -7.99
C GLY A 18 -14.98 15.19 -6.80
N ASP A 19 -16.21 14.69 -6.95
CA ASP A 19 -17.14 14.50 -5.83
C ASP A 19 -17.29 13.01 -5.53
N PHE A 20 -16.67 12.57 -4.44
CA PHE A 20 -16.61 11.17 -4.05
C PHE A 20 -17.48 10.90 -2.81
N LEU A 21 -18.33 9.88 -2.88
CA LEU A 21 -18.98 9.33 -1.69
C LEU A 21 -18.09 8.24 -1.07
N LEU A 22 -17.55 8.51 0.11
CA LEU A 22 -16.68 7.58 0.83
C LEU A 22 -17.51 6.45 1.46
N ARG A 23 -16.84 5.34 1.81
CA ARG A 23 -17.46 4.22 2.52
C ARG A 23 -18.09 4.61 3.86
N SER A 24 -17.64 5.71 4.46
CA SER A 24 -18.22 6.31 5.67
C SER A 24 -19.55 7.05 5.43
N GLY A 25 -20.00 7.18 4.19
CA GLY A 25 -21.15 8.01 3.79
C GLY A 25 -20.83 9.51 3.65
N LYS A 26 -19.60 9.94 3.96
CA LYS A 26 -19.17 11.34 3.80
C LYS A 26 -18.81 11.65 2.34
N ARG A 27 -19.04 12.88 1.92
CA ARG A 27 -18.54 13.40 0.63
C ARG A 27 -17.14 13.97 0.78
N SER A 28 -16.31 13.79 -0.26
CA SER A 28 -14.96 14.34 -0.36
C SER A 28 -14.73 14.95 -1.73
N LYS A 29 -13.99 16.07 -1.77
CA LYS A 29 -13.57 16.71 -3.03
C LYS A 29 -12.35 16.06 -3.68
N TYR A 30 -11.76 15.08 -3.01
CA TYR A 30 -10.60 14.33 -3.48
C TYR A 30 -10.64 12.87 -3.04
N TYR A 31 -9.92 12.02 -3.76
CA TYR A 31 -9.74 10.61 -3.44
C TYR A 31 -8.30 10.19 -3.74
N MET A 32 -7.75 9.33 -2.87
CA MET A 32 -6.44 8.73 -3.08
C MET A 32 -6.65 7.29 -3.53
N ASP A 33 -6.49 7.03 -4.83
CA ASP A 33 -6.72 5.70 -5.37
C ASP A 33 -5.49 4.81 -5.21
N LYS A 34 -5.51 3.97 -4.19
CA LYS A 34 -4.42 3.03 -3.90
C LYS A 34 -4.06 2.10 -5.06
N TYR A 35 -5.02 1.75 -5.93
CA TYR A 35 -4.71 0.85 -7.05
C TYR A 35 -3.87 1.53 -8.12
N LEU A 36 -3.97 2.86 -8.26
CA LEU A 36 -3.15 3.59 -9.23
C LEU A 36 -1.67 3.61 -8.83
N PHE A 37 -1.34 3.88 -7.57
CA PHE A 37 0.07 3.87 -7.14
C PHE A 37 0.61 2.45 -6.93
N GLU A 38 -0.22 1.49 -6.54
CA GLU A 38 0.19 0.08 -6.37
C GLU A 38 0.56 -0.61 -7.70
N THR A 39 0.20 -0.03 -8.85
CA THR A 39 0.62 -0.55 -10.16
C THR A 39 1.92 0.07 -10.66
N GLN A 40 2.52 1.01 -9.92
CA GLN A 40 3.77 1.67 -10.28
C GLN A 40 4.96 0.92 -9.65
N PRO A 41 5.82 0.25 -10.44
CA PRO A 41 6.90 -0.57 -9.88
C PRO A 41 7.91 0.20 -9.03
N ASP A 42 8.20 1.46 -9.41
CA ASP A 42 9.10 2.35 -8.68
C ASP A 42 8.55 2.70 -7.30
N ILE A 43 7.23 2.95 -7.21
CA ILE A 43 6.53 3.23 -5.97
C ILE A 43 6.49 1.99 -5.07
N LEU A 44 6.08 0.84 -5.61
CA LEU A 44 6.00 -0.40 -4.83
C LEU A 44 7.35 -0.79 -4.22
N LYS A 45 8.43 -0.71 -5.01
CA LYS A 45 9.77 -1.00 -4.51
C LYS A 45 10.16 -0.07 -3.36
N ALA A 46 9.92 1.23 -3.51
CA ALA A 46 10.22 2.20 -2.47
C ALA A 46 9.36 1.99 -1.21
N LEU A 47 8.08 1.67 -1.36
CA LEU A 47 7.20 1.34 -0.24
C LEU A 47 7.66 0.08 0.49
N GLY A 48 8.13 -0.96 -0.21
CA GLY A 48 8.71 -2.15 0.41
C GLY A 48 9.87 -1.80 1.34
N VAL A 49 10.81 -0.97 0.87
CA VAL A 49 11.94 -0.47 1.68
C VAL A 49 11.44 0.33 2.90
N GLU A 50 10.47 1.22 2.73
CA GLU A 50 9.93 2.01 3.85
C GLU A 50 9.21 1.13 4.88
N PHE A 51 8.46 0.10 4.45
CA PHE A 51 7.79 -0.82 5.37
C PHE A 51 8.79 -1.70 6.12
N CYS A 52 9.90 -2.12 5.49
CA CYS A 52 10.94 -2.89 6.16
C CYS A 52 11.57 -2.16 7.35
N LYS A 53 11.57 -0.82 7.37
CA LYS A 53 12.06 -0.03 8.52
C LYS A 53 11.23 -0.21 9.79
N HIS A 54 10.02 -0.77 9.67
CA HIS A 54 9.13 -1.04 10.79
C HIS A 54 9.17 -2.50 11.26
N LEU A 55 9.97 -3.35 10.61
CA LEU A 55 10.12 -4.74 11.03
C LEU A 55 10.99 -4.83 12.29
N THR A 56 10.59 -5.71 13.19
CA THR A 56 11.39 -6.14 14.35
C THR A 56 11.96 -7.53 14.08
N ASP A 57 13.02 -7.90 14.82
CA ASP A 57 13.78 -9.15 14.58
C ASP A 57 12.95 -10.43 14.79
N ASP A 58 11.84 -10.35 15.52
CA ASP A 58 10.92 -11.46 15.77
C ASP A 58 9.88 -11.67 14.65
N VAL A 59 9.84 -10.79 13.64
CA VAL A 59 8.91 -10.93 12.52
C VAL A 59 9.37 -12.05 11.59
N THR A 60 8.51 -13.06 11.43
CA THR A 60 8.75 -14.24 10.57
C THR A 60 7.80 -14.33 9.38
N LEU A 61 6.75 -13.50 9.34
CA LEU A 61 5.70 -13.57 8.33
C LEU A 61 5.05 -12.20 8.11
N ILE A 62 4.82 -11.83 6.84
CA ILE A 62 4.11 -10.61 6.47
C ILE A 62 2.67 -10.95 6.03
N ALA A 63 1.68 -10.20 6.52
CA ALA A 63 0.28 -10.44 6.22
C ALA A 63 -0.35 -9.25 5.47
N GLY A 64 -0.85 -9.50 4.26
CA GLY A 64 -1.58 -8.52 3.46
C GLY A 64 -3.08 -8.76 3.48
N ALA A 65 -3.88 -7.78 3.92
CA ALA A 65 -5.35 -7.88 3.87
C ALA A 65 -5.86 -7.82 2.42
N ALA A 66 -6.68 -8.79 2.01
CA ALA A 66 -7.33 -8.76 0.70
C ALA A 66 -8.43 -7.68 0.63
N LEU A 67 -8.60 -6.96 -0.48
CA LEU A 67 -7.73 -6.91 -1.67
C LEU A 67 -6.61 -5.88 -1.53
N GLY A 68 -6.81 -4.87 -0.66
CA GLY A 68 -6.03 -3.65 -0.72
C GLY A 68 -4.58 -3.75 -0.25
N GLY A 69 -4.25 -4.67 0.65
CA GLY A 69 -2.91 -4.81 1.20
C GLY A 69 -2.00 -5.77 0.44
N VAL A 70 -2.50 -6.43 -0.61
CA VAL A 70 -1.80 -7.55 -1.27
C VAL A 70 -0.50 -7.09 -1.92
N ALA A 71 -0.55 -6.04 -2.74
CA ALA A 71 0.64 -5.54 -3.45
C ALA A 71 1.71 -5.00 -2.48
N LEU A 72 1.28 -4.32 -1.42
CA LEU A 72 2.17 -3.77 -0.39
C LEU A 72 2.85 -4.86 0.44
N ALA A 73 2.08 -5.88 0.85
CA ALA A 73 2.62 -7.03 1.57
C ALA A 73 3.61 -7.81 0.71
N ALA A 74 3.30 -8.06 -0.57
CA ALA A 74 4.21 -8.71 -1.50
C ALA A 74 5.50 -7.91 -1.69
N ALA A 75 5.42 -6.59 -1.89
CA ALA A 75 6.59 -5.73 -2.04
C ALA A 75 7.48 -5.73 -0.79
N THR A 76 6.87 -5.65 0.40
CA THR A 76 7.59 -5.73 1.67
C THR A 76 8.24 -7.10 1.87
N ALA A 77 7.55 -8.18 1.51
CA ALA A 77 8.07 -9.55 1.63
C ALA A 77 9.26 -9.82 0.71
N MET A 78 9.21 -9.30 -0.52
CA MET A 78 10.34 -9.37 -1.45
C MET A 78 11.56 -8.59 -0.91
N GLU A 79 11.34 -7.39 -0.35
CA GLU A 79 12.42 -6.58 0.23
C GLU A 79 13.00 -7.21 1.51
N ALA A 80 12.15 -7.73 2.39
CA ALA A 80 12.55 -8.38 3.64
C ALA A 80 13.13 -9.79 3.46
N ASN A 81 12.97 -10.38 2.27
CA ASN A 81 13.22 -11.79 2.00
C ASN A 81 12.52 -12.72 3.02
N LEU A 82 11.23 -12.45 3.27
CA LEU A 82 10.38 -13.19 4.20
C LEU A 82 9.16 -13.80 3.48
N PRO A 83 8.60 -14.91 3.97
CA PRO A 83 7.32 -15.42 3.47
C PRO A 83 6.18 -14.44 3.77
N TRP A 84 5.09 -14.56 3.01
CA TRP A 84 3.90 -13.74 3.22
C TRP A 84 2.59 -14.48 2.92
N ILE A 85 1.50 -13.97 3.49
CA ILE A 85 0.15 -14.50 3.30
C ILE A 85 -0.84 -13.41 2.88
N ILE A 86 -1.91 -13.85 2.22
CA ILE A 86 -3.07 -13.02 1.88
C ILE A 86 -4.20 -13.35 2.87
N VAL A 87 -4.56 -12.39 3.70
CA VAL A 87 -5.66 -12.52 4.67
C VAL A 87 -6.97 -12.13 4.01
N ARG A 88 -7.84 -13.11 3.77
CA ARG A 88 -9.19 -12.87 3.24
C ARG A 88 -10.16 -12.62 4.39
N ASN A 89 -11.05 -11.65 4.22
CA ASN A 89 -12.11 -11.42 5.19
C ASN A 89 -13.07 -12.62 5.20
N SER A 90 -13.52 -13.04 6.39
CA SER A 90 -14.31 -14.26 6.59
C SER A 90 -15.78 -14.16 6.18
N LYS A 91 -16.21 -13.00 5.66
CA LYS A 91 -17.57 -12.84 5.13
C LYS A 91 -17.70 -13.62 3.83
N LYS A 92 -18.48 -14.71 3.90
CA LYS A 92 -19.13 -15.35 2.75
C LYS A 92 -20.00 -14.34 2.01
#